data_AF-A8PAT8-F1
#
_entry.id   AF-A8PAT8-F1
#
_cell.length_a   1.000
_cell.length_b   1.000
_cell.length_c   1.000
_cell.angle_alpha   90.00
_cell.angle_beta   90.00
_cell.angle_gamma   90.00
#
_symmetry.space_group_name_H-M   'P 1'
#
loop_
_entity.id
_entity.type
_entity.pdbx_description
1 polymer ?
#
loop_
_entity_poly.entity_id
_entity_poly.type
_entity_poly.pdbx_seq_one_letter_code
_entity_poly.pdbx_strand_id
1 'polypeptide(L)'
;MPRAKRYHTDEERRKANREKSRRYYERNRTLVLSKRASRKKDPETRLAPGRPRKYFTKEEQDEAKRNHARRYYERRVKKTTFSLRRAIMPHDLKEPALPQSLPEWVTPALSNPFSQLRALQTTFRRMTSGSTFELLKAIALQYLKSRDTNVFDKELAKYNELLKKASLIEDCVLTIEGVKAHQSAREMTNDIRRFTFWVEDLMSQALIHGYGYFRQLFHQEKLGFQVAWRRIDSTARLQEGDAITTAAAKTMALRYPYGQFLR
;
A
#
# COMPACT_ATOMS: atom_id res chain seq x y z
N MET A 1 41.80 -21.60 61.87
CA MET A 1 40.39 -21.59 62.36
C MET A 1 39.45 -21.85 61.18
N PRO A 2 38.79 -23.02 61.08
CA PRO A 2 37.81 -23.27 60.02
C PRO A 2 36.55 -22.41 60.22
N ARG A 3 36.05 -21.77 59.15
CA ARG A 3 34.83 -20.93 59.18
C ARG A 3 33.58 -21.80 59.34
N ALA A 4 32.70 -21.43 60.26
CA ALA A 4 31.42 -22.10 60.45
C ALA A 4 30.55 -22.06 59.17
N LYS A 5 29.90 -23.19 58.85
CA LYS A 5 28.97 -23.29 57.72
C LYS A 5 27.74 -22.43 58.00
N ARG A 6 27.38 -21.55 57.06
CA ARG A 6 26.25 -20.60 57.15
C ARG A 6 24.85 -21.25 57.20
N TYR A 7 24.73 -22.51 56.79
CA TYR A 7 23.49 -23.26 56.78
C TYR A 7 23.81 -24.68 57.26
N HIS A 8 22.98 -25.22 58.16
CA HIS A 8 23.19 -26.53 58.76
C HIS A 8 22.59 -27.65 57.90
N THR A 9 21.53 -27.34 57.14
CA THR A 9 20.87 -28.28 56.22
C THR A 9 20.70 -27.70 54.81
N ASP A 10 20.56 -28.59 53.82
CA ASP A 10 20.29 -28.18 52.44
C ASP A 10 18.90 -27.54 52.28
N GLU A 11 17.95 -27.88 53.14
CA GLU A 11 16.63 -27.28 53.16
C GLU A 11 16.66 -25.81 53.62
N GLU A 12 17.44 -25.50 54.66
CA GLU A 12 17.69 -24.12 55.11
C GLU A 12 18.32 -23.28 54.01
N ARG A 13 19.32 -23.84 53.32
CA ARG A 13 19.98 -23.16 52.19
C ARG A 13 18.99 -22.87 51.06
N ARG A 14 18.10 -23.81 50.75
CA ARG A 14 17.05 -23.63 49.72
C ARG A 14 16.03 -22.59 50.14
N LYS A 15 15.57 -22.59 51.40
CA LYS A 15 14.64 -21.58 51.93
C LYS A 15 15.26 -20.18 51.89
N ALA A 16 16.51 -20.04 52.36
CA ALA A 16 17.23 -18.77 52.32
C ALA A 16 17.44 -18.25 50.89
N ASN A 17 17.76 -19.13 49.94
CA ASN A 17 17.89 -18.74 48.52
C ASN A 17 16.55 -18.34 47.88
N ARG A 18 15.46 -19.03 48.21
CA ARG A 18 14.11 -18.66 47.75
C ARG A 18 13.71 -17.30 48.27
N GLU A 19 13.97 -17.03 49.54
CA GLU A 19 13.64 -15.75 50.16
C GLU A 19 14.51 -14.60 49.64
N LYS A 20 15.81 -14.84 49.46
CA LYS A 20 16.72 -13.89 48.80
C LYS A 20 16.27 -13.57 47.38
N SER A 21 15.86 -14.58 46.61
CA SER A 21 15.35 -14.41 45.25
C SER A 21 14.02 -13.65 45.23
N ARG A 22 13.13 -13.90 46.20
CA ARG A 22 11.88 -13.18 46.37
C ARG A 22 12.12 -11.69 46.64
N ARG A 23 12.97 -11.36 47.61
CA ARG A 23 13.33 -9.98 47.95
C ARG A 23 14.00 -9.26 46.77
N TYR A 24 14.85 -9.96 46.03
CA TYR A 24 15.47 -9.41 44.81
C TYR A 24 14.42 -9.13 43.72
N TYR A 25 13.45 -10.04 43.52
CA TYR A 25 12.39 -9.87 42.54
C TYR A 25 11.45 -8.73 42.91
N GLU A 26 11.06 -8.61 44.18
CA GLU A 26 10.22 -7.51 44.66
C GLU A 26 10.91 -6.15 44.47
N ARG A 27 12.21 -6.05 44.81
CA ARG A 27 13.00 -4.82 44.64
C ARG A 27 13.22 -4.44 43.16
N ASN A 28 13.41 -5.43 42.28
CA ASN A 28 13.73 -5.21 40.87
C ASN A 28 12.54 -5.53 39.93
N ARG A 29 11.32 -5.56 40.47
CA ARG A 29 10.13 -6.05 39.77
C ARG A 29 9.93 -5.34 38.42
N THR A 30 10.06 -4.03 38.40
CA THR A 30 9.90 -3.18 37.20
C THR A 30 10.94 -3.51 36.12
N LEU A 31 12.19 -3.72 36.50
CA LEU A 31 13.31 -4.02 35.61
C LEU A 31 13.24 -5.45 35.07
N VAL A 32 12.81 -6.41 35.91
CA VAL A 32 12.59 -7.79 35.48
C VAL A 32 11.39 -7.90 34.53
N LEU A 33 10.30 -7.17 34.79
CA LEU A 33 9.14 -7.14 33.91
C LEU A 33 9.41 -6.41 32.58
N SER A 34 10.25 -5.38 32.57
CA SER A 34 10.59 -4.64 31.33
C SER A 34 11.38 -5.49 30.34
N LYS A 35 12.28 -6.35 30.83
CA LYS A 35 13.12 -7.26 30.02
C LYS A 35 12.41 -8.54 29.55
N ARG A 36 11.20 -8.85 30.05
CA ARG A 36 10.43 -10.02 29.60
C ARG A 36 9.85 -9.81 28.21
N ALA A 37 9.99 -10.83 27.35
CA ALA A 37 9.38 -10.87 26.03
C ALA A 37 7.85 -10.65 26.11
N SER A 38 7.32 -9.90 25.14
CA SER A 38 5.95 -9.35 25.13
C SER A 38 4.82 -10.38 25.32
N ARG A 39 5.07 -11.67 25.10
CA ARG A 39 4.08 -12.75 25.24
C ARG A 39 3.74 -13.13 26.70
N LYS A 40 4.51 -12.69 27.71
CA LYS A 40 4.26 -13.00 29.14
C LYS A 40 4.21 -11.74 30.03
N LYS A 41 3.59 -10.66 29.54
CA LYS A 41 3.35 -9.46 30.35
C LYS A 41 1.93 -9.47 30.92
N ASP A 42 1.81 -9.23 32.22
CA ASP A 42 0.53 -9.16 32.94
C ASP A 42 -0.39 -8.10 32.30
N PRO A 43 -1.69 -8.39 32.14
CA PRO A 43 -2.64 -7.49 31.50
C PRO A 43 -2.77 -6.13 32.22
N GLU A 44 -2.55 -6.09 33.53
CA GLU A 44 -2.64 -4.88 34.35
C GLU A 44 -1.46 -3.90 34.16
N THR A 45 -0.31 -4.37 33.66
CA THR A 45 0.88 -3.52 33.45
C THR A 45 0.99 -2.96 32.03
N ARG A 46 -0.07 -3.05 31.22
CA ARG A 46 -0.08 -2.59 29.82
C ARG A 46 -0.02 -1.08 29.63
N LEU A 47 -0.12 -0.29 30.69
CA LEU A 47 -0.08 1.17 30.65
C LEU A 47 1.29 1.69 31.13
N ALA A 48 2.37 1.32 30.45
CA ALA A 48 3.62 2.07 30.56
C ALA A 48 3.58 3.23 29.55
N PRO A 49 3.65 4.50 29.99
CA PRO A 49 3.76 5.64 29.10
C PRO A 49 5.19 5.68 28.58
N GLY A 50 5.42 5.66 27.27
CA GLY A 50 6.79 5.91 26.79
C GLY A 50 7.12 5.47 25.37
N ARG A 51 6.26 4.71 24.69
CA ARG A 51 6.40 4.63 23.23
C ARG A 51 5.04 4.69 22.55
N PRO A 52 4.73 5.79 21.84
CA PRO A 52 3.53 5.81 21.01
C PRO A 52 3.59 4.62 20.07
N ARG A 53 2.49 3.86 20.01
CA ARG A 53 2.32 2.82 19.00
C ARG A 53 2.50 3.49 17.64
N LYS A 54 3.44 3.01 16.84
CA LYS A 54 3.73 3.58 15.51
C LYS A 54 2.52 3.51 14.57
N TYR A 55 1.62 2.55 14.82
CA TYR A 55 0.37 2.34 14.11
C TYR A 55 -0.71 1.98 15.14
N PHE A 56 -1.83 2.69 15.11
CA PHE A 56 -2.95 2.53 16.04
C PHE A 56 -3.93 1.44 15.60
N THR A 57 -4.09 1.23 14.28
CA THR A 57 -5.01 0.25 13.71
C THR A 57 -4.29 -0.85 12.92
N LYS A 58 -4.98 -1.98 12.68
CA LYS A 58 -4.48 -3.04 11.78
C LYS A 58 -4.36 -2.53 10.34
N GLU A 59 -5.30 -1.70 9.91
CA GLU A 59 -5.30 -1.09 8.57
C GLU A 59 -4.06 -0.21 8.37
N GLU A 60 -3.70 0.58 9.38
CA GLU A 60 -2.51 1.44 9.35
C GLU A 60 -1.21 0.62 9.34
N GLN A 61 -1.18 -0.53 10.04
CA GLN A 61 -0.05 -1.47 9.95
C GLN A 61 0.09 -2.08 8.56
N ASP A 62 -1.02 -2.48 7.93
CA ASP A 62 -1.01 -3.10 6.62
C ASP A 62 -0.72 -2.07 5.52
N GLU A 63 -1.18 -0.83 5.66
CA GLU A 63 -0.75 0.30 4.82
C GLU A 63 0.74 0.61 4.97
N ALA A 64 1.28 0.56 6.19
CA ALA A 64 2.71 0.72 6.41
C ALA A 64 3.54 -0.41 5.79
N LYS A 65 3.08 -1.66 5.85
CA LYS A 65 3.72 -2.80 5.19
C LYS A 65 3.67 -2.66 3.66
N ARG A 66 2.52 -2.24 3.11
CA ARG A 66 2.36 -1.92 1.68
C ARG A 66 3.38 -0.86 1.25
N ASN A 67 3.45 0.26 1.99
CA ASN A 67 4.42 1.32 1.73
C ASN A 67 5.88 0.85 1.87
N HIS A 68 6.19 -0.01 2.83
CA HIS A 68 7.53 -0.55 3.01
C HIS A 68 7.94 -1.48 1.85
N ALA A 69 7.05 -2.39 1.46
CA ALA A 69 7.28 -3.29 0.33
C ALA A 69 7.42 -2.52 -0.98
N ARG A 70 6.59 -1.49 -1.19
CA ARG A 70 6.71 -0.55 -2.32
C ARG A 70 8.11 0.05 -2.39
N ARG A 71 8.61 0.61 -1.28
CA ARG A 71 9.98 1.14 -1.15
C ARG A 71 11.09 0.13 -1.35
N TYR A 72 10.82 -1.14 -1.07
CA TYR A 72 11.78 -2.22 -1.29
C TYR A 72 11.86 -2.56 -2.78
N TYR A 73 10.71 -2.66 -3.46
CA TYR A 73 10.65 -2.88 -4.90
C TYR A 73 11.29 -1.74 -5.70
N GLU A 74 11.00 -0.48 -5.34
CA GLU A 74 11.68 0.69 -5.93
C GLU A 74 13.21 0.57 -5.86
N ARG A 75 13.73 0.15 -4.71
CA ARG A 75 15.18 0.01 -4.50
C ARG A 75 15.79 -1.15 -5.28
N ARG A 76 15.02 -2.20 -5.57
CA ARG A 76 15.54 -3.45 -6.16
C ARG A 76 15.32 -3.56 -7.66
N VAL A 77 14.25 -2.99 -8.21
CA VAL A 77 13.81 -3.28 -9.58
C VAL A 77 14.46 -2.39 -10.65
N LYS A 78 14.87 -1.15 -10.37
CA LYS A 78 15.77 -0.33 -11.23
C LYS A 78 15.91 1.08 -10.66
N LYS A 79 17.01 1.77 -11.01
CA LYS A 79 17.23 3.22 -10.88
C LYS A 79 16.18 4.02 -11.70
N THR A 80 14.89 3.90 -11.41
CA THR A 80 13.92 4.88 -11.86
C THR A 80 14.18 6.15 -11.08
N THR A 81 14.49 7.23 -11.79
CA THR A 81 14.93 8.54 -11.30
C THR A 81 13.91 9.27 -10.42
N PHE A 82 12.79 8.65 -10.08
CA PHE A 82 11.76 9.25 -9.27
C PHE A 82 11.49 8.39 -8.04
N SER A 83 12.05 8.83 -6.92
CA SER A 83 11.66 8.37 -5.60
C SER A 83 10.16 8.56 -5.42
N LEU A 84 9.44 7.55 -4.94
CA LEU A 84 8.13 7.68 -4.31
C LEU A 84 8.26 8.46 -2.99
N ARG A 85 8.62 9.74 -3.09
CA ARG A 85 8.28 10.73 -2.08
C ARG A 85 6.77 10.82 -2.12
N ARG A 86 6.13 10.40 -1.02
CA ARG A 86 4.74 10.69 -0.64
C ARG A 86 4.01 11.44 -1.75
N ALA A 87 3.48 10.71 -2.73
CA ALA A 87 2.35 11.25 -3.47
C ALA A 87 1.25 11.27 -2.41
N ILE A 88 1.11 12.41 -1.74
CA ILE A 88 -0.13 12.79 -1.08
C ILE A 88 -1.15 12.58 -2.18
N MET A 89 -1.98 11.53 -2.05
CA MET A 89 -3.19 11.44 -2.85
C MET A 89 -3.86 12.80 -2.69
N PRO A 90 -4.11 13.57 -3.76
CA PRO A 90 -5.00 14.70 -3.64
C PRO A 90 -6.34 14.11 -3.22
N HIS A 91 -6.61 14.17 -1.92
CA HIS A 91 -7.93 13.95 -1.37
C HIS A 91 -8.81 15.04 -2.02
N ASP A 92 -9.86 14.58 -2.68
CA ASP A 92 -11.00 15.38 -3.12
C ASP A 92 -10.71 16.48 -4.14
N LEU A 93 -10.19 16.11 -5.32
CA LEU A 93 -10.37 16.93 -6.52
C LEU A 93 -11.27 16.19 -7.50
N LYS A 94 -12.47 16.76 -7.69
CA LYS A 94 -13.43 16.44 -8.76
C LYS A 94 -12.69 16.24 -10.08
N GLU A 95 -13.19 15.34 -10.94
CA GLU A 95 -12.67 15.20 -12.30
C GLU A 95 -12.51 16.58 -12.93
N PRO A 96 -11.28 17.04 -13.23
CA PRO A 96 -11.12 18.34 -13.85
C PRO A 96 -11.65 18.18 -15.27
N ALA A 97 -12.79 18.80 -15.54
CA ALA A 97 -13.19 19.08 -16.91
C ALA A 97 -11.99 19.76 -17.59
N LEU A 98 -11.54 19.22 -18.72
CA LEU A 98 -10.43 19.79 -19.48
C LEU A 98 -10.71 21.28 -19.72
N PRO A 99 -9.89 22.20 -19.21
CA PRO A 99 -9.99 23.59 -19.62
C PRO A 99 -9.67 23.65 -21.12
N GLN A 100 -10.69 23.97 -21.93
CA GLN A 100 -10.59 24.02 -23.39
C GLN A 100 -9.61 25.11 -23.85
N SER A 101 -9.41 26.16 -23.04
CA SER A 101 -8.46 27.25 -23.26
C SER A 101 -7.31 27.22 -22.26
N LEU A 102 -6.14 27.68 -22.70
CA LEU A 102 -5.04 28.01 -21.78
C LEU A 102 -5.50 29.20 -20.93
N PRO A 103 -5.24 29.24 -19.62
CA PRO A 103 -5.57 30.40 -18.80
C PRO A 103 -4.92 31.67 -19.36
N GLU A 104 -5.62 32.81 -19.27
CA GLU A 104 -5.20 34.10 -19.86
C GLU A 104 -3.85 34.64 -19.33
N TRP A 105 -3.35 34.11 -18.22
CA TRP A 105 -2.06 34.47 -17.62
C TRP A 105 -0.87 33.68 -18.17
N VAL A 106 -1.10 32.68 -19.04
CA VAL A 106 -0.01 31.86 -19.59
C VAL A 106 0.79 32.68 -20.60
N THR A 107 2.05 32.95 -20.26
CA THR A 107 2.99 33.64 -21.16
C THR A 107 3.19 32.88 -22.49
N PRO A 108 3.49 33.56 -23.61
CA PRO A 108 3.71 32.90 -24.92
C PRO A 108 4.77 31.80 -24.88
N ALA A 109 5.76 31.94 -23.98
CA ALA A 109 6.82 30.96 -23.74
C ALA A 109 6.30 29.60 -23.23
N LEU A 110 5.12 29.56 -22.59
CA LEU A 110 4.51 28.36 -22.03
C LEU A 110 3.48 27.71 -22.94
N SER A 111 3.10 28.37 -24.03
CA SER A 111 2.18 27.80 -25.02
C SER A 111 2.68 26.45 -25.57
N ASN A 112 3.98 26.30 -25.79
CA ASN A 112 4.62 25.08 -26.28
C ASN A 112 4.64 23.94 -25.25
N PRO A 113 5.13 24.11 -24.00
CA PRO A 113 5.08 23.02 -23.02
C PRO A 113 3.66 22.59 -22.67
N PHE A 114 2.69 23.50 -22.55
CA PHE A 114 1.31 23.10 -22.29
C PHE A 114 0.66 22.40 -23.50
N SER A 115 0.98 22.77 -24.74
CA SER A 115 0.49 22.03 -25.91
C SER A 115 1.08 20.61 -25.97
N GLN A 116 2.35 20.42 -25.58
CA GLN A 116 2.96 19.11 -25.43
C GLN A 116 2.31 18.28 -24.31
N LEU A 117 1.94 18.89 -23.18
CA LEU A 117 1.18 18.21 -22.12
C LEU A 117 -0.21 17.77 -22.60
N ARG A 118 -0.92 18.61 -23.37
CA ARG A 118 -2.20 18.25 -24.01
C ARG A 118 -2.01 17.09 -25.00
N ALA A 119 -0.95 17.12 -25.79
CA ALA A 119 -0.61 16.02 -26.70
C ALA A 119 -0.37 14.71 -25.92
N LEU A 120 0.37 14.76 -24.80
CA LEU A 120 0.54 13.59 -23.94
C LEU A 120 -0.77 13.10 -23.35
N GLN A 121 -1.64 13.99 -22.89
CA GLN A 121 -2.95 13.60 -22.35
C GLN A 121 -3.85 12.97 -23.42
N THR A 122 -3.83 13.49 -24.65
CA THR A 122 -4.58 12.89 -25.77
C THR A 122 -4.01 11.52 -26.16
N THR A 123 -2.68 11.36 -26.19
CA THR A 123 -2.07 10.03 -26.41
C THR A 123 -2.45 9.05 -25.29
N PHE A 124 -2.44 9.48 -24.03
CA PHE A 124 -2.88 8.65 -22.92
C PHE A 124 -4.34 8.21 -23.07
N ARG A 125 -5.24 9.14 -23.36
CA ARG A 125 -6.67 8.84 -23.59
C ARG A 125 -6.90 7.88 -24.75
N ARG A 126 -6.09 7.98 -25.82
CA ARG A 126 -6.12 7.02 -26.94
C ARG A 126 -5.69 5.63 -26.50
N MET A 127 -4.65 5.52 -25.67
CA MET A 127 -4.19 4.23 -25.15
C MET A 127 -5.15 3.59 -24.15
N THR A 128 -5.91 4.39 -23.39
CA THR A 128 -6.88 3.88 -22.41
C THR A 128 -8.29 3.73 -22.96
N SER A 129 -8.50 3.99 -24.27
CA SER A 129 -9.80 3.95 -24.94
C SER A 129 -10.92 4.72 -24.19
N GLY A 130 -10.54 5.74 -23.41
CA GLY A 130 -11.46 6.57 -22.61
C GLY A 130 -11.63 6.15 -21.15
N SER A 131 -11.69 4.86 -20.81
CA SER A 131 -11.92 4.41 -19.43
C SER A 131 -10.67 3.78 -18.79
N THR A 132 -10.06 4.53 -17.87
CA THR A 132 -8.89 4.07 -17.10
C THR A 132 -9.24 2.88 -16.20
N PHE A 133 -10.43 2.86 -15.64
CA PHE A 133 -10.88 1.80 -14.72
C PHE A 133 -11.18 0.48 -15.43
N GLU A 134 -11.74 0.53 -16.64
CA GLU A 134 -11.97 -0.67 -17.45
C GLU A 134 -10.65 -1.32 -17.87
N LEU A 135 -9.67 -0.50 -18.23
CA LEU A 135 -8.34 -1.02 -18.53
C LEU A 135 -7.68 -1.66 -17.29
N LEU A 136 -7.76 -1.02 -16.11
CA LEU A 136 -7.27 -1.61 -14.86
C LEU A 136 -7.97 -2.95 -14.53
N LYS A 137 -9.29 -3.02 -14.78
CA LYS A 137 -10.05 -4.26 -14.68
C LYS A 137 -9.53 -5.32 -15.65
N ALA A 138 -9.27 -4.96 -16.91
CA ALA A 138 -8.73 -5.88 -17.90
C ALA A 138 -7.35 -6.42 -17.51
N ILE A 139 -6.45 -5.56 -17.01
CA ILE A 139 -5.13 -5.94 -16.51
C ILE A 139 -5.24 -6.90 -15.33
N ALA A 140 -6.10 -6.58 -14.35
CA ALA A 140 -6.30 -7.43 -13.19
C ALA A 140 -6.90 -8.80 -13.58
N LEU A 141 -7.85 -8.84 -14.53
CA LEU A 141 -8.39 -10.09 -15.07
C LEU A 141 -7.34 -10.90 -15.84
N GLN A 142 -6.48 -10.24 -16.61
CA GLN A 142 -5.40 -10.90 -17.32
C GLN A 142 -4.43 -11.57 -16.35
N TYR A 143 -4.03 -10.87 -15.28
CA TYR A 143 -3.24 -11.47 -14.20
C TYR A 143 -3.97 -12.64 -13.52
N LEU A 144 -5.28 -12.53 -13.27
CA LEU A 144 -6.05 -13.63 -12.69
C LEU A 144 -6.06 -14.89 -13.58
N LYS A 145 -6.03 -14.71 -14.91
CA LYS A 145 -5.97 -15.81 -15.89
C LYS A 145 -4.56 -16.39 -16.02
N SER A 146 -3.56 -15.54 -16.21
CA SER A 146 -2.18 -15.97 -16.51
C SER A 146 -1.37 -16.33 -15.26
N ARG A 147 -1.72 -15.76 -14.11
CA ARG A 147 -0.92 -15.74 -12.87
C ARG A 147 0.48 -15.15 -13.02
N ASP A 148 0.74 -14.47 -14.14
CA ASP A 148 2.04 -13.92 -14.47
C ASP A 148 2.12 -12.44 -14.06
N THR A 149 3.04 -12.11 -13.16
CA THR A 149 3.28 -10.73 -12.71
C THR A 149 3.88 -9.85 -13.81
N ASN A 150 4.48 -10.44 -14.84
CA ASN A 150 5.04 -9.69 -15.96
C ASN A 150 3.98 -8.92 -16.76
N VAL A 151 2.69 -9.29 -16.62
CA VAL A 151 1.57 -8.53 -17.18
C VAL A 151 1.59 -7.10 -16.67
N PHE A 152 1.85 -6.89 -15.37
CA PHE A 152 1.92 -5.56 -14.78
C PHE A 152 3.13 -4.79 -15.29
N ASP A 153 4.31 -5.43 -15.34
CA ASP A 153 5.55 -4.78 -15.80
C ASP A 153 5.45 -4.28 -17.24
N LYS A 154 4.85 -5.09 -18.13
CA LYS A 154 4.65 -4.72 -19.54
C LYS A 154 3.75 -3.51 -19.71
N GLU A 155 2.63 -3.46 -18.97
CA GLU A 155 1.74 -2.31 -19.04
C GLU A 155 2.37 -1.08 -18.38
N LEU A 156 2.94 -1.25 -17.19
CA LEU A 156 3.59 -0.17 -16.44
C LEU A 156 4.75 0.47 -17.20
N ALA A 157 5.50 -0.30 -18.00
CA ALA A 157 6.56 0.25 -18.87
C ALA A 157 6.02 1.30 -19.86
N LYS A 158 4.88 1.03 -20.53
CA LYS A 158 4.28 1.94 -21.51
C LYS A 158 3.91 3.28 -20.89
N TYR A 159 3.26 3.25 -19.72
CA TYR A 159 2.80 4.46 -19.05
C TYR A 159 3.92 5.20 -18.33
N ASN A 160 4.98 4.50 -17.89
CA ASN A 160 6.15 5.13 -17.32
C ASN A 160 6.92 5.98 -18.31
N GLU A 161 6.96 5.61 -19.59
CA GLU A 161 7.55 6.46 -20.62
C GLU A 161 6.79 7.77 -20.80
N LEU A 162 5.46 7.71 -20.81
CA LEU A 162 4.62 8.91 -20.83
C LEU A 162 4.79 9.76 -19.58
N LEU A 163 4.83 9.13 -18.41
CA LEU A 163 5.02 9.83 -17.15
C LEU A 163 6.38 10.54 -17.07
N LYS A 164 7.45 9.92 -17.61
CA LYS A 164 8.78 10.55 -17.71
C LYS A 164 8.77 11.77 -18.63
N LYS A 165 8.11 11.67 -19.78
CA LYS A 165 7.97 12.82 -20.69
C LYS A 165 7.17 13.94 -20.04
N ALA A 166 6.08 13.59 -19.35
CA ALA A 166 5.26 14.54 -18.60
C ALA A 166 6.06 15.25 -17.49
N SER A 167 6.86 14.52 -16.70
CA SER A 167 7.66 15.12 -15.64
C SER A 167 8.72 16.09 -16.18
N LEU A 168 9.37 15.75 -17.30
CA LEU A 168 10.35 16.66 -17.93
C LEU A 168 9.69 17.98 -18.35
N ILE A 169 8.49 17.92 -18.92
CA ILE A 169 7.76 19.12 -19.34
C ILE A 169 7.28 19.92 -18.12
N GLU A 170 6.79 19.24 -17.07
CA GLU A 170 6.43 19.89 -15.81
C GLU A 170 7.61 20.61 -15.15
N ASP A 171 8.81 20.03 -15.21
CA ASP A 171 10.05 20.63 -14.70
C ASP A 171 10.43 21.85 -15.56
N CYS A 172 10.29 21.77 -16.89
CA CYS A 172 10.46 22.94 -17.77
C CYS A 172 9.47 24.07 -17.41
N VAL A 173 8.20 23.76 -17.18
CA VAL A 173 7.19 24.75 -16.77
C VAL A 173 7.57 25.39 -15.43
N LEU A 174 8.08 24.58 -14.48
CA LEU A 174 8.55 25.06 -13.19
C LEU A 174 9.72 26.04 -13.33
N THR A 175 10.65 25.79 -14.27
CA THR A 175 11.79 26.68 -14.51
C THR A 175 11.41 28.02 -15.14
N ILE A 176 10.31 28.09 -15.90
CA ILE A 176 9.90 29.29 -16.64
C ILE A 176 9.06 30.24 -15.78
N GLU A 177 8.02 29.73 -15.12
CA GLU A 177 7.00 30.59 -14.45
C GLU A 177 6.81 30.27 -12.96
N GLY A 178 7.55 29.28 -12.45
CA GLY A 178 7.51 28.91 -11.03
C GLY A 178 6.30 28.04 -10.64
N VAL A 179 5.94 28.12 -9.35
CA VAL A 179 5.15 27.07 -8.68
C VAL A 179 3.69 27.00 -9.14
N LYS A 180 3.06 28.13 -9.51
CA LYS A 180 1.64 28.17 -9.90
C LYS A 180 1.40 27.47 -11.25
N ALA A 181 2.23 27.75 -12.26
CA ALA A 181 2.16 27.09 -13.56
C ALA A 181 2.45 25.59 -13.46
N HIS A 182 3.39 25.23 -12.61
CA HIS A 182 3.71 23.83 -12.34
C HIS A 182 2.54 23.05 -11.71
N GLN A 183 1.73 23.69 -10.85
CA GLN A 183 0.52 23.07 -10.31
C GLN A 183 -0.51 22.76 -11.41
N SER A 184 -0.75 23.72 -12.32
CA SER A 184 -1.66 23.49 -13.45
C SER A 184 -1.14 22.40 -14.40
N ALA A 185 0.17 22.40 -14.70
CA ALA A 185 0.79 21.33 -15.48
C ALA A 185 0.63 19.96 -14.82
N ARG A 186 0.76 19.88 -13.48
CA ARG A 186 0.51 18.65 -12.72
C ARG A 186 -0.94 18.19 -12.75
N GLU A 187 -1.89 19.11 -12.72
CA GLU A 187 -3.31 18.76 -12.83
C GLU A 187 -3.61 18.07 -14.17
N MET A 188 -2.95 18.50 -15.26
CA MET A 188 -3.12 17.89 -16.58
C MET A 188 -2.52 16.48 -16.68
N THR A 189 -1.48 16.19 -15.89
CA THR A 189 -0.79 14.89 -15.87
C THR A 189 -1.30 13.97 -14.76
N ASN A 190 -2.23 14.45 -13.91
CA ASN A 190 -2.78 13.68 -12.79
C ASN A 190 -3.44 12.38 -13.23
N ASP A 191 -4.11 12.36 -14.38
CA ASP A 191 -4.75 11.13 -14.88
C ASP A 191 -3.72 10.02 -15.15
N ILE A 192 -2.59 10.40 -15.76
CA ILE A 192 -1.46 9.50 -16.06
C ILE A 192 -0.83 9.01 -14.75
N ARG A 193 -0.62 9.92 -13.79
CA ARG A 193 -0.07 9.63 -12.46
C ARG A 193 -0.98 8.71 -11.64
N ARG A 194 -2.29 8.95 -11.67
CA ARG A 194 -3.29 8.13 -10.97
C ARG A 194 -3.33 6.73 -11.57
N PHE A 195 -3.36 6.61 -12.90
CA PHE A 195 -3.38 5.32 -13.55
C PHE A 195 -2.11 4.50 -13.25
N THR A 196 -0.92 5.10 -13.42
CA THR A 196 0.36 4.44 -13.09
C THR A 196 0.40 3.99 -11.63
N PHE A 197 -0.06 4.84 -10.71
CA PHE A 197 -0.20 4.49 -9.30
C PHE A 197 -1.09 3.25 -9.09
N TRP A 198 -2.23 3.17 -9.77
CA TRP A 198 -3.13 2.03 -9.61
C TRP A 198 -2.53 0.73 -10.14
N VAL A 199 -1.81 0.77 -11.26
CA VAL A 199 -1.08 -0.41 -11.77
C VAL A 199 0.00 -0.85 -10.78
N GLU A 200 0.73 0.08 -10.19
CA GLU A 200 1.71 -0.22 -9.13
C GLU A 200 1.06 -0.84 -7.89
N ASP A 201 -0.10 -0.32 -7.46
CA ASP A 201 -0.84 -0.86 -6.32
C ASP A 201 -1.28 -2.30 -6.60
N LEU A 202 -1.84 -2.57 -7.79
CA LEU A 202 -2.21 -3.93 -8.21
C LEU A 202 -1.02 -4.89 -8.16
N MET A 203 0.10 -4.49 -8.73
CA MET A 203 1.33 -5.27 -8.72
C MET A 203 1.81 -5.52 -7.29
N SER A 204 1.78 -4.51 -6.42
CA SER A 204 2.19 -4.64 -5.02
C SER A 204 1.32 -5.65 -4.27
N GLN A 205 0.00 -5.63 -4.50
CA GLN A 205 -0.93 -6.55 -3.86
C GLN A 205 -0.74 -7.99 -4.36
N ALA A 206 -0.50 -8.15 -5.66
CA ALA A 206 -0.17 -9.44 -6.27
C ALA A 206 1.13 -10.03 -5.71
N LEU A 207 2.18 -9.22 -5.55
CA LEU A 207 3.51 -9.66 -5.10
C LEU A 207 3.60 -9.90 -3.59
N ILE A 208 2.99 -9.04 -2.76
CA ILE A 208 3.13 -9.10 -1.29
C ILE A 208 2.24 -10.19 -0.70
N HIS A 209 1.00 -10.28 -1.17
CA HIS A 209 0.00 -11.16 -0.57
C HIS A 209 -0.26 -12.43 -1.38
N GLY A 210 0.27 -12.49 -2.61
CA GLY A 210 0.14 -13.62 -3.49
C GLY A 210 -1.23 -13.70 -4.18
N TYR A 211 -1.32 -14.63 -5.13
CA TYR A 211 -2.48 -14.82 -6.00
C TYR A 211 -3.80 -15.03 -5.25
N GLY A 212 -3.81 -15.88 -4.21
CA GLY A 212 -5.05 -16.23 -3.49
C GLY A 212 -5.70 -15.02 -2.81
N TYR A 213 -4.88 -14.18 -2.19
CA TYR A 213 -5.35 -12.95 -1.54
C TYR A 213 -5.77 -11.89 -2.56
N PHE A 214 -4.98 -11.70 -3.62
CA PHE A 214 -5.32 -10.79 -4.70
C PHE A 214 -6.68 -11.15 -5.33
N ARG A 215 -6.90 -12.44 -5.61
CA ARG A 215 -8.19 -12.95 -6.12
C ARG A 215 -9.34 -12.65 -5.15
N GLN A 216 -9.13 -12.86 -3.86
CA GLN A 216 -10.14 -12.54 -2.85
C GLN A 216 -10.47 -11.05 -2.83
N LEU A 217 -9.46 -10.17 -2.85
CA LEU A 217 -9.68 -8.72 -2.89
C LEU A 217 -10.39 -8.27 -4.17
N PHE A 218 -10.00 -8.83 -5.32
CA PHE A 218 -10.62 -8.53 -6.62
C PHE A 218 -12.12 -8.85 -6.59
N HIS A 219 -12.49 -10.05 -6.11
CA HIS A 219 -13.89 -10.47 -6.04
C HIS A 219 -14.69 -9.75 -4.95
N GLN A 220 -14.04 -9.33 -3.85
CA GLN A 220 -14.68 -8.52 -2.82
C GLN A 220 -14.78 -7.03 -3.19
N GLU A 221 -14.29 -6.65 -4.37
CA GLU A 221 -14.20 -5.27 -4.84
C GLU A 221 -13.45 -4.34 -3.86
N LYS A 222 -12.39 -4.88 -3.24
CA LYS A 222 -11.56 -4.20 -2.23
C LYS A 222 -10.22 -3.72 -2.76
N LEU A 223 -9.93 -3.92 -4.05
CA LEU A 223 -8.73 -3.33 -4.65
C LEU A 223 -8.89 -1.81 -4.70
N GLY A 224 -7.79 -1.08 -4.53
CA GLY A 224 -7.84 0.36 -4.38
C GLY A 224 -8.53 1.07 -5.56
N PHE A 225 -8.28 0.61 -6.79
CA PHE A 225 -8.92 1.19 -7.98
C PHE A 225 -10.44 0.94 -8.02
N GLN A 226 -10.91 -0.20 -7.50
CA GLN A 226 -12.35 -0.54 -7.46
C GLN A 226 -13.07 0.32 -6.43
N VAL A 227 -12.44 0.54 -5.28
CA VAL A 227 -12.94 1.46 -4.24
C VAL A 227 -13.00 2.89 -4.78
N ALA A 228 -11.99 3.33 -5.53
CA ALA A 228 -11.98 4.64 -6.16
C ALA A 228 -13.04 4.78 -7.25
N TRP A 229 -13.21 3.76 -8.09
CA TRP A 229 -14.24 3.74 -9.14
C TRP A 229 -15.64 3.90 -8.53
N ARG A 230 -15.95 3.15 -7.46
CA ARG A 230 -17.23 3.24 -6.74
C ARG A 230 -17.54 4.60 -6.12
N ARG A 231 -16.51 5.40 -5.79
CA ARG A 231 -16.70 6.76 -5.28
C ARG A 231 -17.12 7.73 -6.37
N ILE A 232 -16.71 7.48 -7.61
CA ILE A 232 -17.03 8.31 -8.77
C ILE A 232 -18.37 7.86 -9.35
N ASP A 233 -18.55 6.55 -9.49
CA ASP A 233 -19.76 5.93 -10.00
C ASP A 233 -20.23 4.84 -9.03
N SER A 234 -21.28 5.14 -8.27
CA SER A 234 -21.86 4.24 -7.28
C SER A 234 -22.50 3.00 -7.90
N THR A 235 -22.78 3.03 -9.20
CA THR A 235 -23.39 1.91 -9.94
C THR A 235 -22.36 1.01 -10.62
N ALA A 236 -21.08 1.43 -10.68
CA ALA A 236 -19.99 0.64 -11.22
C ALA A 236 -19.65 -0.56 -10.31
N ARG A 237 -20.37 -1.67 -10.51
CA ARG A 237 -20.02 -2.98 -9.96
C ARG A 237 -19.19 -3.75 -10.99
N LEU A 238 -18.18 -4.48 -10.53
CA LEU A 238 -17.43 -5.38 -11.41
C LEU A 238 -18.20 -6.67 -11.70
N GLN A 239 -19.16 -7.02 -10.84
CA GLN A 239 -20.07 -8.15 -11.02
C GLN A 239 -21.50 -7.67 -11.29
N GLU A 240 -22.14 -8.29 -12.28
CA GLU A 240 -23.60 -8.31 -12.37
C GLU A 240 -24.12 -9.15 -11.19
N GLY A 241 -24.58 -8.48 -10.13
CA GLY A 241 -25.12 -9.13 -8.94
C GLY A 241 -24.66 -8.51 -7.63
N ASP A 242 -25.24 -8.99 -6.53
CA ASP A 242 -24.89 -8.52 -5.19
C ASP A 242 -23.49 -8.98 -4.80
N ALA A 243 -22.73 -8.06 -4.21
CA ALA A 243 -21.38 -8.32 -3.72
C ALA A 243 -21.40 -9.57 -2.85
N ILE A 244 -20.65 -10.60 -3.26
CA ILE A 244 -20.54 -11.86 -2.51
C ILE A 244 -19.97 -11.51 -1.14
N THR A 245 -20.84 -11.50 -0.13
CA THR A 245 -20.47 -11.21 1.25
C THR A 245 -19.47 -12.27 1.72
N THR A 246 -18.65 -11.93 2.73
CA THR A 246 -17.71 -12.86 3.37
C THR A 246 -18.38 -14.13 3.90
N ALA A 247 -19.70 -14.12 4.12
CA ALA A 247 -20.49 -15.28 4.48
C ALA A 247 -20.69 -16.23 3.27
N ALA A 248 -21.04 -15.68 2.10
CA ALA A 248 -21.19 -16.45 0.86
C ALA A 248 -19.85 -16.96 0.30
N ALA A 249 -18.75 -16.23 0.52
CA ALA A 249 -17.41 -16.71 0.17
C ALA A 249 -16.95 -17.90 1.04
N LYS A 250 -17.42 -17.99 2.29
CA LYS A 250 -17.13 -19.13 3.19
C LYS A 250 -17.85 -20.41 2.76
N THR A 251 -19.04 -20.31 2.16
CA THR A 251 -19.79 -21.48 1.69
C THR A 251 -19.32 -22.01 0.33
N MET A 252 -18.58 -21.22 -0.46
CA MET A 252 -17.98 -21.69 -1.71
C MET A 252 -16.63 -22.41 -1.55
N ALA A 253 -16.03 -22.39 -0.35
CA ALA A 253 -14.88 -23.23 -0.04
C ALA A 253 -15.36 -24.64 0.30
N LEU A 254 -15.54 -25.49 -0.73
CA LEU A 254 -15.39 -26.96 -0.77
C LEU A 254 -16.35 -27.59 -1.80
N ARG A 255 -16.06 -27.41 -3.08
CA ARG A 255 -16.22 -28.49 -4.07
C ARG A 255 -14.95 -28.56 -4.90
N TYR A 256 -13.99 -29.33 -4.42
CA TYR A 256 -12.86 -29.76 -5.24
C TYR A 256 -13.41 -30.73 -6.31
N PRO A 257 -13.07 -30.55 -7.60
CA PRO A 257 -13.53 -31.42 -8.66
C PRO A 257 -12.49 -32.52 -8.92
N TYR A 258 -12.16 -33.35 -7.92
CA TYR A 258 -11.39 -34.57 -8.16
C TYR A 258 -11.79 -35.65 -7.16
N GLY A 259 -12.23 -36.80 -7.68
CA GLY A 259 -12.33 -38.04 -6.93
C GLY A 259 -13.71 -38.69 -6.90
N GLN A 260 -14.33 -38.90 -8.06
CA GLN A 260 -14.98 -40.20 -8.26
C GLN A 260 -13.87 -41.26 -8.18
N PHE A 261 -13.99 -42.22 -7.27
CA PHE A 261 -13.55 -43.58 -7.54
C PHE A 261 -14.65 -44.53 -7.12
N LEU A 262 -15.06 -45.32 -8.10
CA LEU A 262 -15.92 -46.49 -8.01
C LEU A 262 -15.29 -47.54 -7.09
N ARG A 263 -16.02 -47.98 -6.06
CA ARG A 263 -16.51 -49.35 -5.86
C ARG A 263 -17.27 -49.42 -4.53
#